data_AF-A0A7S4ML54-F1
#
_entry.id   AF-A0A7S4ML54-F1
#
_cell.length_a   1.000
_cell.length_b   1.000
_cell.length_c   1.000
_cell.angle_alpha   90.00
_cell.angle_beta   90.00
_cell.angle_gamma   90.00
#
_symmetry.space_group_name_H-M   'P 1'
#
loop_
_entity.id
_entity.type
_entity.pdbx_description
1 polymer ?
#
loop_
_entity_poly.entity_id
_entity_poly.type
_entity_poly.pdbx_seq_one_letter_code
_entity_poly.pdbx_strand_id
1 'polypeptide(L)'
;AIISTSSLLLVMGQIKSKAMRDSFEAKHCTTTGLYPKCSWPAKTIKKLVCDKKLSPIFKGVEEPTAGNVEMDECPICFLSYPMGLNRARCCRQEICTECFLQIKETPTTICDCPFCNKNDFAVVYLGPKSRAERETEQEDQRKVEEAQLRMREEEIKKDRERAKKLEQEKQKQNSQEKQSASRSSQTDDSFSESEASTSDSESESEGEPQIPDAQVAVDFNDMLANNHNPAELEDLMIMEAIRLSLLEGNAN
;
A
#
# COMPACT_ATOMS: atom_id res chain seq x y z
N ALA A 1 -25.98 -33.94 63.49
CA ALA A 1 -27.02 -32.91 63.71
C ALA A 1 -26.37 -31.78 64.50
N ILE A 2 -26.49 -30.49 64.19
CA ILE A 2 -27.35 -29.78 63.20
C ILE A 2 -26.49 -28.75 62.44
N ILE A 3 -26.80 -28.50 61.16
CA ILE A 3 -26.23 -27.40 60.37
C ILE A 3 -26.96 -26.11 60.73
N SER A 4 -26.25 -25.02 61.02
CA SER A 4 -26.86 -23.68 61.06
C SER A 4 -25.93 -22.61 60.51
N THR A 5 -26.08 -22.33 59.22
CA THR A 5 -25.53 -21.16 58.53
C THR A 5 -26.24 -19.88 58.98
N SER A 6 -25.49 -18.81 59.29
CA SER A 6 -26.05 -17.46 59.46
C SER A 6 -25.19 -16.39 58.82
N SER A 7 -25.55 -16.08 57.57
CA SER A 7 -25.53 -14.74 56.94
C SER A 7 -24.33 -13.82 57.17
N LEU A 8 -23.33 -13.92 56.28
CA LEU A 8 -22.49 -12.77 55.94
C LEU A 8 -23.31 -11.83 55.02
N LEU A 9 -23.91 -10.78 55.59
CA LEU A 9 -24.62 -9.74 54.83
C LEU A 9 -23.60 -8.83 54.12
N LEU A 10 -23.19 -9.22 52.91
CA LEU A 10 -22.51 -8.31 51.98
C LEU A 10 -23.48 -7.23 51.49
N VAL A 11 -23.46 -6.08 52.15
CA VAL A 11 -24.13 -4.87 51.66
C VAL A 11 -23.49 -4.47 50.31
N MET A 12 -24.31 -4.39 49.27
CA MET A 12 -23.87 -4.12 47.89
C MET A 12 -23.43 -2.65 47.71
N GLY A 13 -22.21 -2.34 48.12
CA GLY A 13 -21.59 -1.03 47.90
C GLY A 13 -21.10 -0.83 46.46
N GLN A 14 -21.83 -0.07 45.66
CA GLN A 14 -21.44 0.34 44.29
C GLN A 14 -20.28 1.36 44.30
N ILE A 15 -19.05 0.93 44.63
CA ILE A 15 -17.88 1.83 44.77
C ILE A 15 -16.70 1.40 43.85
N LYS A 16 -16.97 1.09 42.57
CA LYS A 16 -15.91 0.78 41.57
C LYS A 16 -16.18 1.32 40.15
N SER A 17 -16.85 2.46 39.99
CA SER A 17 -17.12 3.05 38.66
C SER A 17 -16.80 4.54 38.48
N LYS A 18 -16.26 5.22 39.51
CA LYS A 18 -15.86 6.64 39.42
C LYS A 18 -14.35 6.79 39.18
N ALA A 19 -13.50 6.24 40.03
CA ALA A 19 -12.04 6.38 39.93
C ALA A 19 -11.42 5.88 38.61
N MET A 20 -11.92 4.79 38.02
CA MET A 20 -11.46 4.29 36.71
C MET A 20 -11.82 5.25 35.55
N ARG A 21 -12.78 6.15 35.77
CA ARG A 21 -13.28 7.11 34.79
C ARG A 21 -12.41 8.37 34.70
N ASP A 22 -11.61 8.64 35.75
CA ASP A 22 -10.75 9.82 35.84
C ASP A 22 -9.38 9.64 35.15
N SER A 23 -8.99 8.40 34.78
CA SER A 23 -7.71 8.13 34.12
C SER A 23 -7.68 8.42 32.61
N PHE A 24 -8.85 8.60 31.97
CA PHE A 24 -8.92 9.18 30.63
C PHE A 24 -9.18 10.67 30.74
N GLU A 25 -8.06 11.39 30.83
CA GLU A 25 -7.97 12.83 31.00
C GLU A 25 -8.96 13.57 30.07
N ALA A 26 -9.76 14.47 30.63
CA ALA A 26 -10.97 15.03 29.99
C ALA A 26 -10.73 15.74 28.64
N LYS A 27 -9.47 16.01 28.29
CA LYS A 27 -9.00 16.57 27.02
C LYS A 27 -9.13 15.60 25.82
N HIS A 28 -9.11 14.28 26.03
CA HIS A 28 -9.19 13.28 24.96
C HIS A 28 -10.62 12.80 24.65
N CYS A 29 -11.63 13.60 25.01
CA CYS A 29 -13.06 13.27 24.86
C CYS A 29 -13.82 14.25 23.96
N THR A 30 -13.10 15.12 23.27
CA THR A 30 -13.62 16.20 22.40
C THR A 30 -12.93 16.14 21.05
N THR A 31 -13.67 16.46 19.98
CA THR A 31 -13.13 16.57 18.61
C THR A 31 -11.96 17.54 18.55
N THR A 32 -10.90 17.19 17.81
CA THR A 32 -9.70 18.03 17.66
C THR A 32 -9.89 19.14 16.63
N GLY A 33 -10.93 19.03 15.81
CA GLY A 33 -11.21 19.97 14.71
C GLY A 33 -10.75 19.47 13.35
N LEU A 34 -10.46 18.17 13.21
CA LEU A 34 -10.12 17.53 11.93
C LEU A 34 -11.19 17.76 10.85
N TYR A 35 -12.46 17.85 11.26
CA TYR A 35 -13.58 18.20 10.39
C TYR A 35 -14.27 19.48 10.90
N PRO A 36 -14.60 20.46 10.04
CA PRO A 36 -15.21 21.73 10.45
C PRO A 36 -16.62 21.64 11.04
N LYS A 37 -17.33 20.53 10.81
CA LYS A 37 -18.70 20.29 11.27
C LYS A 37 -18.79 18.92 11.91
N CYS A 38 -19.49 18.83 13.04
CA CYS A 38 -19.85 17.56 13.67
C CYS A 38 -21.29 17.64 14.17
N SER A 39 -22.15 16.79 13.62
CA SER A 39 -23.59 16.69 13.95
C SER A 39 -23.87 15.93 15.25
N TRP A 40 -22.85 15.32 15.86
CA TRP A 40 -23.00 14.57 17.11
C TRP A 40 -22.99 15.49 18.34
N PRO A 41 -23.90 15.29 19.31
CA PRO A 41 -23.83 15.99 20.59
C PRO A 41 -22.55 15.66 21.33
N ALA A 42 -21.74 16.66 21.69
CA ALA A 42 -20.47 16.48 22.40
C ALA A 42 -20.60 15.67 23.71
N LYS A 43 -21.74 15.79 24.41
CA LYS A 43 -22.06 14.97 25.59
C LYS A 43 -22.15 13.48 25.28
N THR A 44 -22.68 13.12 24.11
CA THR A 44 -22.79 11.73 23.62
C THR A 44 -21.42 11.19 23.25
N ILE A 45 -20.61 11.96 22.50
CA ILE A 45 -19.23 11.58 22.15
C ILE A 45 -18.42 11.31 23.42
N LYS A 46 -18.39 12.29 24.35
CA LYS A 46 -17.68 12.16 25.64
C LYS A 46 -18.16 10.95 26.43
N LYS A 47 -19.47 10.69 26.48
CA LYS A 47 -20.00 9.49 27.15
C LYS A 47 -19.51 8.21 26.48
N LEU A 48 -19.55 8.11 25.15
CA LEU A 48 -19.09 6.91 24.43
C LEU A 48 -17.60 6.64 24.61
N VAL A 49 -16.76 7.69 24.62
CA VAL A 49 -15.32 7.56 24.92
C VAL A 49 -15.08 7.15 26.38
N CYS A 50 -15.71 7.82 27.36
CA CYS A 50 -15.58 7.46 28.77
C CYS A 50 -16.14 6.04 29.09
N ASP A 51 -17.17 5.60 28.38
CA ASP A 51 -17.74 4.25 28.47
C ASP A 51 -16.92 3.20 27.66
N LYS A 52 -15.78 3.59 27.06
CA LYS A 52 -14.89 2.77 26.20
C LYS A 52 -15.58 2.15 24.97
N LYS A 53 -16.67 2.75 24.49
CA LYS A 53 -17.39 2.33 23.28
C LYS A 53 -16.78 2.90 22.00
N LEU A 54 -16.08 4.04 22.12
CA LEU A 54 -15.25 4.64 21.07
C LEU A 54 -13.83 4.84 21.60
N SER A 55 -12.85 4.86 20.69
CA SER A 55 -11.47 5.16 21.02
C SER A 55 -11.32 6.62 21.46
N PRO A 56 -10.36 6.93 22.35
CA PRO A 56 -10.13 8.30 22.80
C PRO A 56 -9.67 9.19 21.65
N ILE A 57 -10.06 10.45 21.70
CA ILE A 57 -9.80 11.43 20.64
C ILE A 57 -8.47 12.12 20.94
N PHE A 58 -7.41 11.68 20.27
CA PHE A 58 -6.11 12.34 20.24
C PHE A 58 -5.98 13.19 18.97
N LYS A 59 -5.17 14.24 19.02
CA LYS A 59 -4.73 14.92 17.79
C LYS A 59 -3.82 13.95 17.03
N GLY A 60 -4.15 13.66 15.78
CA GLY A 60 -3.33 12.82 14.91
C GLY A 60 -2.04 13.51 14.51
N VAL A 61 -1.04 12.72 14.14
CA VAL A 61 0.28 13.19 13.68
C VAL A 61 0.60 12.52 12.35
N GLU A 62 1.14 13.28 11.39
CA GLU A 62 1.56 12.77 10.07
C GLU A 62 2.86 11.97 10.17
N GLU A 63 3.85 12.50 10.88
CA GLU A 63 5.14 11.82 11.12
C GLU A 63 5.30 11.46 12.61
N PRO A 64 5.30 10.15 12.97
CA PRO A 64 5.59 9.72 14.34
C PRO A 64 7.01 10.16 14.74
N THR A 65 7.12 11.10 15.67
CA THR A 65 8.43 11.52 16.21
C THR A 65 9.19 10.29 16.73
N ALA A 66 10.44 10.12 16.28
CA ALA A 66 11.22 8.87 16.35
C ALA A 66 11.58 8.39 17.78
N GLY A 67 10.57 7.99 18.56
CA GLY A 67 10.70 7.67 19.97
C GLY A 67 9.61 6.72 20.49
N ASN A 68 9.69 5.44 20.11
CA ASN A 68 9.10 4.29 20.83
C ASN A 68 7.63 4.41 21.29
N VAL A 69 6.76 5.06 20.52
CA VAL A 69 5.30 4.95 20.69
C VAL A 69 4.76 4.13 19.52
N GLU A 70 4.20 2.96 19.82
CA GLU A 70 3.41 2.20 18.85
C GLU A 70 2.15 3.01 18.52
N MET A 71 2.06 3.53 17.30
CA MET A 71 0.91 4.29 16.81
C MET A 71 0.20 3.50 15.71
N ASP A 72 -1.13 3.59 15.68
CA ASP A 72 -1.97 2.98 14.66
C ASP A 72 -2.52 4.07 13.71
N GLU A 73 -2.44 3.82 12.41
CA GLU A 73 -2.81 4.77 11.36
C GLU A 73 -4.29 4.62 10.95
N CYS A 74 -4.97 5.74 10.72
CA CYS A 74 -6.33 5.74 10.22
C CYS A 74 -6.35 5.85 8.68
N PRO A 75 -6.82 4.83 7.92
CA PRO A 75 -6.77 4.77 6.45
C PRO A 75 -7.71 5.77 5.73
N ILE A 76 -8.30 6.71 6.46
CA ILE A 76 -9.21 7.75 5.94
C ILE A 76 -8.58 9.15 6.04
N CYS A 77 -7.74 9.38 7.04
CA CYS A 77 -7.03 10.66 7.22
C CYS A 77 -5.51 10.52 7.19
N PHE A 78 -4.97 9.30 7.12
CA PHE A 78 -3.53 9.00 7.07
C PHE A 78 -2.73 9.56 8.26
N LEU A 79 -3.41 9.76 9.40
CA LEU A 79 -2.79 10.21 10.65
C LEU A 79 -2.59 9.04 11.59
N SER A 80 -1.48 9.09 12.34
CA SER A 80 -1.10 8.16 13.39
C SER A 80 -1.69 8.54 14.76
N TYR A 81 -2.10 7.54 15.56
CA TYR A 81 -2.70 7.73 16.89
C TYR A 81 -2.17 6.72 17.95
N PRO A 82 -1.93 7.12 19.22
CA PRO A 82 -1.12 6.34 20.17
C PRO A 82 -1.88 5.37 21.11
N MET A 83 -3.20 5.20 21.00
CA MET A 83 -3.98 4.35 21.92
C MET A 83 -4.90 3.34 21.22
N GLY A 84 -4.56 2.95 20.01
CA GLY A 84 -5.43 2.11 19.18
C GLY A 84 -6.65 2.84 18.64
N LEU A 85 -7.17 2.31 17.55
CA LEU A 85 -8.31 2.88 16.82
C LEU A 85 -9.59 2.08 17.08
N ASN A 86 -10.71 2.59 16.60
CA ASN A 86 -11.94 1.80 16.56
C ASN A 86 -11.81 0.76 15.45
N ARG A 87 -12.33 -0.45 15.65
CA ARG A 87 -12.40 -1.47 14.59
C ARG A 87 -13.82 -1.60 14.06
N ALA A 88 -13.98 -1.61 12.74
CA ALA A 88 -15.25 -1.85 12.07
C ALA A 88 -15.78 -3.26 12.39
N ARG A 89 -17.04 -3.41 12.78
CA ARG A 89 -17.58 -4.74 13.16
C ARG A 89 -17.63 -5.73 12.00
N CYS A 90 -17.73 -5.24 10.77
CA CYS A 90 -18.03 -6.04 9.58
C CYS A 90 -16.80 -6.51 8.78
N CYS A 91 -15.65 -5.86 8.97
CA CYS A 91 -14.36 -6.19 8.33
C CYS A 91 -13.12 -6.05 9.25
N ARG A 92 -13.29 -5.60 10.50
CA ARG A 92 -12.23 -5.31 11.49
C ARG A 92 -11.26 -4.17 11.16
N GLN A 93 -11.41 -3.51 10.01
CA GLN A 93 -10.57 -2.38 9.62
C GLN A 93 -10.61 -1.22 10.64
N GLU A 94 -9.46 -0.59 10.82
CA GLU A 94 -9.24 0.44 11.84
C GLU A 94 -9.69 1.83 11.38
N ILE A 95 -10.22 2.65 12.29
CA ILE A 95 -10.74 3.99 12.02
C ILE A 95 -10.68 4.89 13.27
N CYS A 96 -10.18 6.11 13.14
CA CYS A 96 -10.18 7.08 14.24
C CYS A 96 -11.59 7.60 14.55
N THR A 97 -11.82 8.02 15.79
CA THR A 97 -13.15 8.43 16.24
C THR A 97 -13.70 9.62 15.45
N GLU A 98 -12.87 10.56 14.99
CA GLU A 98 -13.35 11.70 14.18
C GLU A 98 -13.79 11.26 12.77
N CYS A 99 -13.04 10.38 12.09
CA CYS A 99 -13.46 9.81 10.80
C CYS A 99 -14.75 8.99 10.93
N PHE A 100 -14.91 8.21 12.02
CA PHE A 100 -16.14 7.48 12.29
C PHE A 100 -17.35 8.39 12.47
N LEU A 101 -17.21 9.48 13.24
CA LEU A 101 -18.28 10.46 13.46
C LEU A 101 -18.66 11.22 12.17
N GLN A 102 -17.70 11.41 11.26
CA GLN A 102 -17.93 12.03 9.95
C GLN A 102 -18.72 11.12 9.00
N ILE A 103 -18.42 9.82 8.98
CA ILE A 103 -19.12 8.84 8.12
C ILE A 103 -20.51 8.49 8.66
N LYS A 104 -20.63 8.35 9.98
CA LYS A 104 -21.91 8.06 10.63
C LYS A 104 -22.50 9.36 11.18
N GLU A 105 -23.07 10.20 10.32
CA GLU A 105 -23.50 11.58 10.67
C GLU A 105 -24.30 11.71 11.98
N THR A 106 -25.16 10.74 12.31
CA THR A 106 -25.89 10.69 13.59
C THR A 106 -25.91 9.26 14.15
N PRO A 107 -26.16 9.07 15.46
CA PRO A 107 -26.27 7.73 16.05
C PRO A 107 -27.30 6.82 15.36
N THR A 108 -28.35 7.42 14.79
CA THR A 108 -29.48 6.76 14.11
C THR A 108 -29.27 6.61 12.60
N THR A 109 -28.28 7.27 12.00
CA THR A 109 -28.01 7.16 10.56
C THR A 109 -27.52 5.76 10.23
N ILE A 110 -28.23 5.05 9.35
CA ILE A 110 -27.72 3.86 8.67
C ILE A 110 -26.81 4.32 7.54
N CYS A 111 -25.61 3.74 7.46
CA CYS A 111 -24.66 3.97 6.38
C CYS A 111 -23.86 2.70 6.12
N ASP A 112 -23.31 2.59 4.91
CA ASP A 112 -22.51 1.45 4.49
C ASP A 112 -21.04 1.64 4.92
N CYS A 113 -20.33 0.52 5.08
CA CYS A 113 -18.95 0.53 5.54
C CYS A 113 -18.00 1.04 4.44
N PRO A 114 -17.18 2.08 4.70
CA PRO A 114 -16.28 2.66 3.70
C PRO A 114 -15.20 1.69 3.20
N PHE A 115 -14.97 0.58 3.92
CA PHE A 115 -13.90 -0.38 3.64
C PHE A 115 -14.36 -1.64 2.91
N CYS A 116 -15.63 -2.01 3.02
CA CYS A 116 -16.15 -3.28 2.49
C CYS A 116 -17.61 -3.23 1.99
N ASN A 117 -18.20 -2.03 1.92
CA ASN A 117 -19.55 -1.75 1.43
C ASN A 117 -20.69 -2.57 2.07
N LYS A 118 -20.47 -3.10 3.28
CA LYS A 118 -21.52 -3.76 4.09
C LYS A 118 -22.34 -2.72 4.84
N ASN A 119 -23.67 -2.89 4.82
CA ASN A 119 -24.64 -2.06 5.53
C ASN A 119 -24.44 -2.08 7.06
N ASP A 120 -25.19 -1.22 7.75
CA ASP A 120 -25.18 -1.06 9.21
C ASP A 120 -23.78 -0.79 9.80
N PHE A 121 -23.05 0.15 9.20
CA PHE A 121 -21.72 0.52 9.66
C PHE A 121 -21.72 0.94 11.13
N ALA A 122 -20.95 0.17 11.90
CA ALA A 122 -20.77 0.29 13.32
C ALA A 122 -19.37 -0.19 13.71
N VAL A 123 -18.83 0.42 14.76
CA VAL A 123 -17.49 0.13 15.26
C VAL A 123 -17.52 -0.47 16.68
N VAL A 124 -16.36 -0.91 17.14
CA VAL A 124 -16.08 -1.27 18.53
C VAL A 124 -14.64 -0.85 18.86
N TYR A 125 -14.41 -0.31 20.06
CA TYR A 125 -13.07 -0.07 20.57
C TYR A 125 -12.67 -1.21 21.51
N LEU A 126 -11.54 -1.86 21.22
CA LEU A 126 -11.02 -3.00 21.99
C LEU A 126 -9.85 -2.60 22.92
N GLY A 127 -9.37 -1.36 22.83
CA GLY A 127 -8.12 -0.90 23.43
C GLY A 127 -6.99 -0.83 22.39
N PRO A 128 -5.78 -0.41 22.82
CA PRO A 128 -4.56 -0.58 22.02
C PRO A 128 -4.35 -2.07 21.70
N LYS A 129 -3.80 -2.38 20.52
CA LYS A 129 -3.36 -3.74 20.18
C LYS A 129 -2.40 -4.25 21.24
N SER A 130 -2.59 -5.49 21.68
CA SER A 130 -1.62 -6.10 22.60
C SER A 130 -0.33 -6.42 21.84
N ARG A 131 0.83 -6.37 22.51
CA ARG A 131 2.12 -6.69 21.88
C ARG A 131 2.10 -8.06 21.17
N ALA A 132 1.51 -9.06 21.79
CA ALA A 132 1.37 -10.40 21.20
C ALA A 132 0.49 -10.41 19.92
N GLU A 133 -0.58 -9.60 19.88
CA GLU A 133 -1.43 -9.45 18.70
C GLU A 133 -0.65 -8.80 17.53
N ARG A 134 0.15 -7.75 17.82
CA ARG A 134 1.03 -7.14 16.81
C ARG A 134 2.09 -8.11 16.29
N GLU A 135 2.72 -8.87 17.18
CA GLU A 135 3.72 -9.88 16.82
C GLU A 135 3.12 -10.97 15.92
N THR A 136 1.87 -11.40 16.15
CA THR A 136 1.16 -12.33 15.25
C THR A 136 0.78 -11.70 13.91
N GLU A 137 0.27 -10.46 13.89
CA GLU A 137 -0.07 -9.75 12.64
C GLU A 137 1.19 -9.56 11.76
N GLN A 138 2.34 -9.24 12.36
CA GLN A 138 3.63 -9.11 11.65
C GLN A 138 4.16 -10.44 11.10
N GLU A 139 3.97 -11.55 11.83
CA GLU A 139 4.31 -12.89 11.35
C GLU A 139 3.48 -13.30 10.14
N ASP A 140 2.17 -13.06 10.20
CA ASP A 140 1.26 -13.44 9.11
C ASP A 140 1.45 -12.54 7.88
N GLN A 141 1.72 -11.24 8.08
CA GLN A 141 2.12 -10.33 7.01
C GLN A 141 3.41 -10.78 6.32
N ARG A 142 4.46 -11.13 7.09
CA ARG A 142 5.72 -11.65 6.55
C ARG A 142 5.53 -12.93 5.74
N LYS A 143 4.67 -13.85 6.18
CA LYS A 143 4.36 -15.08 5.41
C LYS A 143 3.64 -14.79 4.10
N VAL A 144 2.78 -13.78 4.07
CA VAL A 144 2.12 -13.33 2.84
C VAL A 144 3.14 -12.74 1.87
N GLU A 145 4.06 -11.90 2.35
CA GLU A 145 5.14 -11.32 1.54
C GLU A 145 6.11 -12.40 1.01
N GLU A 146 6.53 -13.35 1.85
CA GLU A 146 7.36 -14.50 1.44
C GLU A 146 6.65 -15.35 0.37
N ALA A 147 5.36 -15.64 0.56
CA ALA A 147 4.57 -16.40 -0.41
C ALA A 147 4.40 -15.64 -1.73
N GLN A 148 4.21 -14.32 -1.70
CA GLN A 148 4.13 -13.47 -2.89
C GLN A 148 5.46 -13.43 -3.65
N LEU A 149 6.58 -13.24 -2.96
CA LEU A 149 7.91 -13.28 -3.56
C LEU A 149 8.16 -14.63 -4.25
N ARG A 150 7.88 -15.73 -3.54
CA ARG A 150 8.04 -17.09 -4.08
C ARG A 150 7.19 -17.34 -5.33
N MET A 151 5.92 -16.91 -5.34
CA MET A 151 5.06 -17.06 -6.52
C MET A 151 5.63 -16.30 -7.72
N ARG A 152 6.11 -15.06 -7.52
CA ARG A 152 6.74 -14.23 -8.55
C ARG A 152 8.03 -14.88 -9.09
N GLU A 153 8.89 -15.43 -8.23
CA GLU A 153 10.09 -16.15 -8.65
C GLU A 153 9.77 -17.42 -9.45
N GLU A 154 8.76 -18.19 -9.03
CA GLU A 154 8.31 -19.39 -9.75
C GLU A 154 7.71 -19.04 -11.14
N GLU A 155 7.08 -17.87 -11.29
CA GLU A 155 6.57 -17.36 -12.57
C GLU A 155 7.70 -16.91 -13.50
N ILE A 156 8.59 -16.04 -13.03
CA ILE A 156 9.80 -15.60 -13.77
C ILE A 156 10.63 -16.80 -14.25
N LYS A 157 10.77 -17.84 -13.42
CA LYS A 157 11.45 -19.08 -13.80
C LYS A 157 10.73 -19.81 -14.95
N LYS A 158 9.40 -19.96 -14.86
CA LYS A 158 8.60 -20.59 -15.94
C LYS A 158 8.73 -19.81 -17.24
N ASP A 159 8.73 -18.48 -17.20
CA ASP A 159 8.91 -17.65 -18.39
C ASP A 159 10.30 -17.77 -19.00
N ARG A 160 11.34 -17.77 -18.17
CA ARG A 160 12.70 -18.04 -18.64
C ARG A 160 12.85 -19.43 -19.27
N GLU A 161 12.11 -20.43 -18.78
CA GLU A 161 12.05 -21.77 -19.39
C GLU A 161 11.22 -21.79 -20.69
N ARG A 162 10.09 -21.06 -20.76
CA ARG A 162 9.28 -20.87 -21.99
C ARG A 162 10.12 -20.21 -23.09
N ALA A 163 10.78 -19.10 -22.79
CA ALA A 163 11.64 -18.37 -23.72
C ALA A 163 12.80 -19.25 -24.25
N LYS A 164 13.48 -20.00 -23.37
CA LYS A 164 14.54 -20.95 -23.79
C LYS A 164 14.05 -22.05 -24.72
N LYS A 165 12.83 -22.57 -24.52
CA LYS A 165 12.25 -23.59 -25.42
C LYS A 165 11.95 -23.01 -26.80
N LEU A 166 11.31 -21.83 -26.86
CA LEU A 166 11.02 -21.13 -28.11
C LEU A 166 12.30 -20.82 -28.90
N GLU A 167 13.36 -20.41 -28.22
CA GLU A 167 14.66 -20.14 -28.86
C GLU A 167 15.30 -21.43 -29.42
N GLN A 168 15.26 -22.54 -28.69
CA GLN A 168 15.74 -23.83 -29.18
C GLN A 168 14.91 -24.38 -30.36
N GLU A 169 13.61 -24.09 -30.42
CA GLU A 169 12.74 -24.47 -31.54
C GLU A 169 13.07 -23.65 -32.80
N LYS A 170 13.23 -22.33 -32.67
CA LYS A 170 13.70 -21.46 -33.77
C LYS A 170 15.05 -21.91 -34.34
N GLN A 171 16.01 -22.24 -33.47
CA GLN A 171 17.35 -22.70 -33.91
C GLN A 171 17.28 -24.04 -34.66
N LYS A 172 16.37 -24.95 -34.29
CA LYS A 172 16.15 -26.20 -35.02
C LYS A 172 15.52 -25.98 -36.39
N GLN A 173 14.54 -25.09 -36.50
CA GLN A 173 13.91 -24.74 -37.78
C GLN A 173 14.92 -24.12 -38.76
N ASN A 174 15.69 -23.12 -38.32
CA ASN A 174 16.78 -22.51 -39.11
C ASN A 174 17.87 -23.52 -39.55
N SER A 175 18.07 -24.59 -38.78
CA SER A 175 19.03 -25.64 -39.12
C SER A 175 18.52 -26.61 -40.20
N GLN A 176 17.20 -26.82 -40.28
CA GLN A 176 16.60 -27.67 -41.31
C GLN A 176 16.49 -26.94 -42.65
N GLU A 177 16.13 -25.66 -42.67
CA GLU A 177 16.06 -24.87 -43.92
C GLU A 177 17.41 -24.81 -44.65
N LYS A 178 18.51 -24.68 -43.89
CA LYS A 178 19.89 -24.71 -44.44
C LYS A 178 20.29 -26.05 -45.05
N GLN A 179 19.65 -27.17 -44.69
CA GLN A 179 19.89 -28.47 -45.33
C GLN A 179 19.01 -28.68 -46.58
N SER A 180 17.82 -28.09 -46.66
CA SER A 180 17.02 -28.09 -47.90
C SER A 180 17.55 -27.16 -48.99
N ALA A 181 18.29 -26.10 -48.63
CA ALA A 181 18.87 -25.16 -49.59
C ALA A 181 20.05 -25.73 -50.41
N SER A 182 20.65 -26.86 -50.01
CA SER A 182 21.84 -27.41 -50.68
C SER A 182 21.56 -28.23 -51.96
N ARG A 183 20.40 -28.03 -52.61
CA ARG A 183 20.03 -28.72 -53.87
C ARG A 183 19.57 -27.81 -55.03
N SER A 184 19.76 -26.49 -54.92
CA SER A 184 19.71 -25.58 -56.07
C SER A 184 20.79 -24.50 -55.96
N SER A 185 21.83 -24.64 -56.77
CA SER A 185 22.80 -23.56 -57.03
C SER A 185 22.35 -22.73 -58.23
N GLN A 186 22.87 -21.48 -58.31
CA GLN A 186 22.55 -20.45 -59.32
C GLN A 186 21.17 -19.79 -59.06
N THR A 187 21.06 -18.46 -59.03
CA THR A 187 21.83 -17.45 -59.78
C THR A 187 22.47 -16.35 -58.91
N ASP A 188 23.36 -15.60 -59.55
CA ASP A 188 23.94 -14.32 -59.09
C ASP A 188 22.87 -13.26 -58.77
N ASP A 189 23.18 -12.32 -57.87
CA ASP A 189 23.44 -10.94 -58.29
C ASP A 189 24.39 -10.23 -57.30
N SER A 190 25.07 -9.19 -57.77
CA SER A 190 26.06 -8.41 -57.03
C SER A 190 25.51 -7.02 -56.68
N PHE A 191 25.67 -6.59 -55.43
CA PHE A 191 25.99 -5.18 -55.21
C PHE A 191 26.85 -4.99 -53.96
N SER A 192 28.05 -4.46 -54.18
CA SER A 192 28.99 -4.03 -53.16
C SER A 192 29.18 -2.53 -53.28
N GLU A 193 28.93 -1.79 -52.21
CA GLU A 193 29.61 -0.51 -51.98
C GLU A 193 29.75 -0.23 -50.49
N SER A 194 30.70 0.63 -50.14
CA SER A 194 31.51 0.48 -48.92
C SER A 194 31.80 1.81 -48.21
N GLU A 195 31.94 1.75 -46.88
CA GLU A 195 32.86 2.51 -46.02
C GLU A 195 32.98 4.05 -46.16
N ALA A 196 32.73 4.79 -45.08
CA ALA A 196 33.35 6.11 -44.85
C ALA A 196 33.39 6.55 -43.36
N SER A 197 34.59 6.91 -42.89
CA SER A 197 34.88 7.67 -41.65
C SER A 197 35.29 9.12 -42.01
N THR A 198 35.53 10.10 -41.14
CA THR A 198 35.78 10.20 -39.67
C THR A 198 34.85 11.29 -39.06
N SER A 199 35.07 12.04 -37.96
CA SER A 199 36.18 12.27 -36.98
C SER A 199 35.64 13.06 -35.76
N ASP A 200 36.44 13.16 -34.70
CA ASP A 200 36.18 13.91 -33.46
C ASP A 200 36.04 15.44 -33.61
N SER A 201 35.48 16.09 -32.58
CA SER A 201 35.93 17.38 -32.04
C SER A 201 35.39 17.63 -30.62
N GLU A 202 36.29 17.93 -29.67
CA GLU A 202 35.97 18.38 -28.31
C GLU A 202 35.81 19.91 -28.24
N SER A 203 34.96 20.43 -27.35
CA SER A 203 35.14 21.76 -26.75
C SER A 203 34.34 21.94 -25.45
N GLU A 204 35.01 22.44 -24.40
CA GLU A 204 34.40 22.83 -23.12
C GLU A 204 33.86 24.28 -23.19
N SER A 205 32.76 24.57 -22.48
CA SER A 205 32.57 25.86 -21.78
C SER A 205 31.46 25.77 -20.73
N GLU A 206 31.61 26.49 -19.61
CA GLU A 206 30.71 26.44 -18.45
C GLU A 206 29.47 27.34 -18.58
N GLY A 207 28.34 26.91 -17.99
CA GLY A 207 27.12 27.72 -17.89
C GLY A 207 26.01 27.06 -17.05
N GLU A 208 25.58 27.78 -16.01
CA GLU A 208 24.56 27.51 -14.96
C GLU A 208 23.28 26.73 -15.38
N PRO A 209 22.62 25.94 -14.49
CA PRO A 209 21.78 24.82 -14.91
C PRO A 209 20.42 25.25 -15.48
N GLN A 210 20.14 24.77 -16.68
CA GLN A 210 18.81 24.81 -17.30
C GLN A 210 18.25 23.38 -17.39
N ILE A 211 16.94 23.25 -17.18
CA ILE A 211 16.19 21.99 -17.16
C ILE A 211 16.32 21.33 -18.55
N PRO A 212 16.70 20.04 -18.66
CA PRO A 212 16.81 19.39 -19.97
C PRO A 212 15.45 19.28 -20.65
N ASP A 213 15.35 19.89 -21.83
CA ASP A 213 14.16 19.88 -22.67
C ASP A 213 13.91 18.47 -23.25
N ALA A 214 12.67 18.19 -23.62
CA ALA A 214 12.19 16.84 -23.93
C ALA A 214 12.62 16.36 -25.33
N GLN A 215 13.90 16.01 -25.52
CA GLN A 215 14.40 15.50 -26.80
C GLN A 215 15.66 14.61 -26.76
N VAL A 216 15.79 13.74 -25.76
CA VAL A 216 16.65 12.55 -25.88
C VAL A 216 15.80 11.42 -26.47
N ALA A 217 15.88 11.23 -27.79
CA ALA A 217 15.47 9.98 -28.40
C ALA A 217 16.46 8.91 -27.93
N VAL A 218 16.08 8.12 -26.93
CA VAL A 218 16.82 6.92 -26.55
C VAL A 218 16.86 5.98 -27.77
N ASP A 219 18.06 5.82 -28.35
CA ASP A 219 18.24 4.96 -29.50
C ASP A 219 17.86 3.53 -29.12
N PHE A 220 16.92 2.95 -29.87
CA PHE A 220 16.43 1.59 -29.65
C PHE A 220 17.57 0.56 -29.74
N ASN A 221 18.67 0.92 -30.41
CA ASN A 221 19.88 0.13 -30.51
C ASN A 221 20.70 0.11 -29.20
N ASP A 222 20.66 1.18 -28.40
CA ASP A 222 21.37 1.28 -27.10
C ASP A 222 20.65 0.49 -25.99
N MET A 223 19.32 0.42 -26.07
CA MET A 223 18.47 -0.41 -25.22
C MET A 223 18.73 -1.93 -25.38
N LEU A 224 19.24 -2.37 -26.53
CA LEU A 224 19.70 -3.75 -26.75
C LEU A 224 21.17 -3.99 -26.35
N ALA A 225 21.98 -2.93 -26.29
CA ALA A 225 23.41 -3.03 -26.02
C ALA A 225 23.72 -3.15 -24.51
N ASN A 226 22.90 -2.53 -23.65
CA ASN A 226 23.11 -2.55 -22.21
C ASN A 226 22.44 -3.76 -21.52
N ASN A 227 23.20 -4.45 -20.67
CA ASN A 227 22.72 -5.53 -19.79
C ASN A 227 21.89 -4.96 -18.62
N HIS A 228 20.71 -4.40 -18.89
CA HIS A 228 19.77 -4.03 -17.84
C HIS A 228 19.13 -5.25 -17.17
N ASN A 229 18.89 -5.14 -15.87
CA ASN A 229 18.14 -6.13 -15.10
C ASN A 229 16.71 -6.23 -15.68
N PRO A 230 16.10 -7.42 -15.85
CA PRO A 230 14.73 -7.53 -16.36
C PRO A 230 13.70 -6.68 -15.61
N ALA A 231 13.90 -6.39 -14.32
CA ALA A 231 13.06 -5.46 -13.56
C ALA A 231 13.22 -3.99 -14.01
N GLU A 232 14.46 -3.54 -14.24
CA GLU A 232 14.75 -2.19 -14.74
C GLU A 232 14.21 -2.00 -16.16
N LEU A 233 14.22 -3.07 -16.98
CA LEU A 233 13.64 -3.06 -18.32
C LEU A 233 12.11 -2.95 -18.31
N GLU A 234 11.44 -3.62 -17.35
CA GLU A 234 9.99 -3.52 -17.16
C GLU A 234 9.58 -2.11 -16.71
N ASP A 235 10.28 -1.54 -15.72
CA ASP A 235 10.07 -0.15 -15.28
C ASP A 235 10.33 0.87 -16.41
N LEU A 236 11.35 0.65 -17.26
CA LEU A 236 11.62 1.47 -18.44
C LEU A 236 10.46 1.42 -19.45
N MET A 237 9.93 0.21 -19.73
CA MET A 237 8.79 0.03 -20.63
C MET A 237 7.50 0.63 -20.08
N ILE A 238 7.28 0.59 -18.77
CA ILE A 238 6.14 1.23 -18.10
C ILE A 238 6.24 2.76 -18.20
N MET A 239 7.42 3.33 -17.92
CA MET A 239 7.65 4.78 -18.08
C MET A 239 7.45 5.24 -19.52
N GLU A 240 7.92 4.46 -20.50
CA GLU A 240 7.74 4.77 -21.92
C GLU A 240 6.28 4.65 -22.37
N ALA A 241 5.53 3.66 -21.89
CA ALA A 241 4.09 3.54 -22.17
C ALA A 241 3.27 4.71 -21.59
N ILE A 242 3.64 5.20 -20.40
CA ILE A 242 3.06 6.41 -19.81
C ILE A 242 3.41 7.64 -20.66
N ARG A 243 4.67 7.77 -21.10
CA ARG A 243 5.13 8.88 -21.96
C ARG A 243 4.37 8.93 -23.29
N LEU A 244 4.19 7.79 -23.95
CA LEU A 244 3.43 7.68 -25.20
C LEU A 244 1.95 8.03 -25.00
N SER A 245 1.33 7.56 -23.91
CA SER A 245 -0.06 7.88 -23.58
C SER A 245 -0.28 9.39 -23.37
N LEU A 246 0.69 10.09 -22.78
CA LEU A 246 0.65 11.55 -22.60
C LEU A 246 0.83 12.32 -23.93
N LEU A 247 1.59 11.78 -24.88
CA LEU A 247 1.74 12.37 -26.21
C LEU A 247 0.50 12.16 -27.08
N GLU A 248 -0.09 10.96 -27.06
CA GLU A 248 -1.35 10.67 -27.76
C GLU A 248 -2.54 11.46 -27.18
N GLY A 249 -2.55 11.69 -25.86
CA GLY A 249 -3.55 12.53 -25.19
C GLY A 249 -3.48 14.01 -25.55
N ASN A 250 -2.30 14.53 -25.93
CA ASN A 250 -2.10 15.93 -26.35
C ASN A 250 -2.27 16.16 -27.86
N ALA A 251 -2.62 15.12 -28.64
CA ALA A 251 -2.77 15.18 -30.09
C ALA A 251 -4.23 15.33 -30.58
N ASN A 252 -5.18 15.66 -29.68
CA ASN A 252 -6.60 15.94 -29.98
C ASN A 252 -7.01 17.33 -29.49
#